data_AF-A0A3R7ALR1-F1
#
_entry.id   AF-A0A3R7ALR1-F1
#
_cell.length_a   1.000
_cell.length_b   1.000
_cell.length_c   1.000
_cell.angle_alpha   90.00
_cell.angle_beta   90.00
_cell.angle_gamma   90.00
#
_symmetry.space_group_name_H-M   'P 1'
#
loop_
_entity.id
_entity.type
_entity.pdbx_description
1 polymer ?
#
loop_
_entity_poly.entity_id
_entity_poly.type
_entity_poly.pdbx_seq_one_letter_code
_entity_poly.pdbx_strand_id
1 'polypeptide(L)'
;MNIHVVTKCGHTLFHPEEYIAASTRHRLSFHTYGAFCSLFRAMGPVREPLPVPSLPAATFDDDNAYTVPTLRELTYPPRTAPLLYPGGESHALTRLNDQIVQRAKWVEHFEKPKTSPNALTPSTTVLSPYLSHGSLSVALLFQRLEAITKAAAKPTLPPVSLTGQVLWREFFYLQGATIPHFDSMEGNPVIRQIPWERDVSVISKWRNGQTGFPFIDAIMRQLKAEGWIHHLARHAAACFLTRGDLWQHWEEGAKVFELYLVDFDWSLNNGNWQWL
;
A
#
# COMPACT_ATOMS: atom_id res chain seq x y z
N MET A 1 -38.57 -2.20 -5.85
CA MET A 1 -37.81 -0.93 -5.76
C MET A 1 -36.91 -0.83 -6.99
N ASN A 2 -37.04 0.23 -7.79
CA ASN A 2 -36.10 0.51 -8.89
C ASN A 2 -34.92 1.30 -8.30
N ILE A 3 -33.88 0.60 -7.83
CA ILE A 3 -32.69 1.23 -7.25
C ILE A 3 -31.71 1.54 -8.38
N HIS A 4 -31.36 2.82 -8.53
CA HIS A 4 -30.32 3.26 -9.45
C HIS A 4 -28.96 3.22 -8.75
N VAL A 5 -27.99 2.52 -9.34
CA VAL A 5 -26.64 2.35 -8.78
C VAL A 5 -25.63 3.13 -9.60
N VAL A 6 -24.84 3.97 -8.93
CA VAL A 6 -23.73 4.71 -9.54
C VAL A 6 -22.45 4.30 -8.86
N THR A 7 -21.52 3.71 -9.63
CA THR A 7 -20.17 3.37 -9.17
C THR A 7 -19.16 4.38 -9.73
N LYS A 8 -18.17 4.73 -8.91
CA LYS A 8 -17.08 5.63 -9.30
C LYS A 8 -15.75 5.07 -8.79
N CYS A 9 -14.72 5.17 -9.62
CA CYS A 9 -13.36 4.90 -9.18
C CYS A 9 -12.84 6.11 -8.39
N GLY A 10 -12.53 5.93 -7.11
CA GLY A 10 -11.85 6.90 -6.26
C GLY A 10 -10.51 6.42 -5.72
N HIS A 11 -10.27 5.10 -5.77
CA HIS A 11 -9.22 4.43 -5.01
C HIS A 11 -7.86 4.32 -5.72
N THR A 12 -7.84 4.25 -7.05
CA THR A 12 -6.65 4.25 -7.92
C THR A 12 -6.65 5.49 -8.82
N LEU A 13 -5.55 5.90 -9.45
CA LEU A 13 -5.54 7.08 -10.33
C LEU A 13 -6.46 6.91 -11.55
N PHE A 14 -6.49 5.71 -12.11
CA PHE A 14 -7.45 5.28 -13.14
C PHE A 14 -8.04 3.93 -12.76
N HIS A 15 -9.26 3.64 -13.20
CA HIS A 15 -9.85 2.32 -13.01
C HIS A 15 -9.04 1.26 -13.80
N PRO A 16 -8.86 0.02 -13.29
CA PRO A 16 -8.15 -1.03 -14.04
C PRO A 16 -8.70 -1.26 -15.46
N GLU A 17 -10.01 -1.17 -15.67
CA GLU A 17 -10.62 -1.29 -17.00
C GLU A 17 -10.21 -0.15 -17.95
N GLU A 18 -9.97 1.06 -17.43
CA GLU A 18 -9.46 2.17 -18.24
C GLU A 18 -8.04 1.88 -18.72
N TYR A 19 -7.19 1.32 -17.85
CA TYR A 19 -5.84 0.89 -18.25
C TYR A 19 -5.90 -0.24 -19.29
N ILE A 20 -6.79 -1.23 -19.13
CA ILE A 20 -6.96 -2.32 -20.10
C ILE A 20 -7.40 -1.76 -21.46
N ALA A 21 -8.42 -0.90 -21.48
CA ALA A 21 -8.90 -0.27 -22.71
C ALA A 21 -7.80 0.56 -23.39
N ALA A 22 -7.03 1.33 -22.62
CA ALA A 22 -5.90 2.09 -23.13
C ALA A 22 -4.76 1.21 -23.63
N SER A 23 -4.48 0.08 -22.97
CA SER A 23 -3.51 -0.92 -23.39
C SER A 23 -3.85 -1.48 -24.76
N THR A 24 -5.12 -1.86 -24.99
CA THR A 24 -5.60 -2.30 -26.30
C THR A 24 -5.52 -1.19 -27.35
N ARG A 25 -6.02 0.01 -27.02
CA ARG A 25 -6.05 1.17 -27.94
C ARG A 25 -4.65 1.57 -28.41
N HIS A 26 -3.70 1.63 -27.49
CA HIS A 26 -2.33 2.10 -27.76
C HIS A 26 -1.35 0.97 -28.07
N ARG A 27 -1.79 -0.29 -28.00
CA ARG A 27 -0.95 -1.50 -28.16
C ARG A 27 0.25 -1.52 -27.20
N LEU A 28 0.03 -1.08 -25.97
CA LEU A 28 1.06 -1.02 -24.92
C LEU A 28 0.84 -2.13 -23.89
N SER A 29 1.91 -2.83 -23.51
CA SER A 29 1.89 -3.80 -22.41
C SER A 29 1.91 -3.10 -21.04
N PHE A 30 1.48 -3.80 -20.01
CA PHE A 30 1.60 -3.38 -18.61
C PHE A 30 2.17 -4.48 -17.70
N HIS A 31 2.75 -5.54 -18.24
CA HIS A 31 3.28 -6.67 -17.45
C HIS A 31 4.62 -6.38 -16.77
N THR A 32 5.31 -5.31 -17.17
CA THR A 32 6.50 -4.80 -16.47
C THR A 32 6.25 -3.37 -16.04
N TYR A 33 6.92 -2.94 -14.97
CA TYR A 33 6.76 -1.57 -14.46
C TYR A 33 7.11 -0.51 -15.51
N GLY A 34 8.16 -0.73 -16.31
CA GLY A 34 8.53 0.18 -17.38
C GLY A 34 7.46 0.28 -18.47
N ALA A 35 6.87 -0.85 -18.86
CA ALA A 35 5.76 -0.87 -19.83
C ALA A 35 4.51 -0.19 -19.26
N PHE A 36 4.19 -0.45 -17.99
CA PHE A 36 3.12 0.24 -17.26
C PHE A 36 3.34 1.75 -17.21
N CYS A 37 4.56 2.24 -16.96
CA CYS A 37 4.84 3.69 -16.97
C CYS A 37 4.60 4.31 -18.36
N SER A 38 4.90 3.58 -19.43
CA SER A 38 4.57 4.01 -20.79
C SER A 38 3.06 4.03 -21.04
N LEU A 39 2.32 3.03 -20.58
CA LEU A 39 0.86 3.01 -20.62
C LEU A 39 0.26 4.18 -19.82
N PHE A 40 0.72 4.40 -18.60
CA PHE A 40 0.27 5.49 -17.74
C PHE A 40 0.43 6.86 -18.41
N ARG A 41 1.58 7.11 -19.06
CA ARG A 41 1.79 8.35 -19.84
C ARG A 41 0.80 8.50 -20.99
N ALA A 42 0.30 7.41 -21.55
CA ALA A 42 -0.70 7.40 -22.63
C ALA A 42 -2.16 7.49 -22.13
N MET A 43 -2.40 7.45 -20.82
CA MET A 43 -3.74 7.61 -20.21
C MET A 43 -4.27 9.03 -20.33
N GLY A 44 -3.38 10.02 -20.35
CA GLY A 44 -3.74 11.44 -20.28
C GLY A 44 -3.72 11.97 -18.84
N PRO A 45 -4.38 13.12 -18.57
CA PRO A 45 -4.35 13.75 -17.26
C PRO A 45 -5.07 12.90 -16.22
N VAL A 46 -4.50 12.84 -15.01
CA VAL A 46 -5.17 12.27 -13.84
C VAL A 46 -6.31 13.19 -13.43
N ARG A 47 -7.45 12.59 -13.05
CA ARG A 47 -8.62 13.32 -12.56
C ARG A 47 -8.29 14.21 -11.37
N GLU A 48 -8.89 15.40 -11.33
CA GLU A 48 -8.73 16.31 -10.21
C GLU A 48 -9.52 15.82 -8.98
N PRO A 49 -8.98 16.00 -7.76
CA PRO A 49 -9.72 15.74 -6.53
C PRO A 49 -10.99 16.60 -6.46
N LEU A 50 -12.10 15.99 -6.04
CA LEU A 50 -13.35 16.70 -5.81
C LEU A 50 -13.31 17.46 -4.48
N PRO A 51 -14.04 18.59 -4.35
CA PRO A 51 -14.20 19.26 -3.07
C PRO A 51 -15.01 18.39 -2.09
N VAL A 52 -14.88 18.70 -0.80
CA VAL A 52 -15.73 18.10 0.25
C VAL A 52 -17.20 18.44 -0.07
N PRO A 53 -18.09 17.44 -0.15
CA PRO A 53 -19.47 17.67 -0.52
C PRO A 53 -20.24 18.36 0.63
N SER A 54 -21.29 19.09 0.27
CA SER A 54 -22.37 19.40 1.22
C SER A 54 -23.34 18.23 1.24
N LEU A 55 -23.60 17.68 2.43
CA LEU A 55 -24.51 16.54 2.59
C LEU A 55 -25.92 17.04 2.96
N PRO A 56 -26.99 16.42 2.42
CA PRO A 56 -28.35 16.69 2.88
C PRO A 56 -28.51 16.23 4.34
N ALA A 57 -29.40 16.89 5.08
CA ALA A 57 -29.79 16.40 6.40
C ALA A 57 -30.44 15.01 6.26
N ALA A 58 -30.02 14.08 7.11
CA ALA A 58 -30.64 12.76 7.22
C ALA A 58 -31.42 12.68 8.54
N THR A 59 -32.59 12.05 8.51
CA THR A 59 -33.40 11.75 9.68
C THR A 59 -33.40 10.24 9.90
N PHE A 60 -33.08 9.80 11.11
CA PHE A 60 -33.10 8.40 11.51
C PHE A 60 -34.17 8.21 12.60
N ASP A 61 -34.79 7.02 12.64
CA ASP A 61 -35.78 6.69 13.67
C ASP A 61 -35.14 6.48 15.06
N ASP A 62 -33.87 6.06 15.10
CA ASP A 62 -33.04 5.94 16.30
C ASP A 62 -31.60 6.39 15.98
N ASP A 63 -31.19 7.53 16.55
CA ASP A 63 -29.86 8.11 16.35
C ASP A 63 -28.73 7.22 16.91
N ASN A 64 -29.03 6.32 17.84
CA ASN A 64 -28.02 5.41 18.43
C ASN A 64 -27.84 4.12 17.64
N ALA A 65 -28.76 3.78 16.73
CA ALA A 65 -28.70 2.52 15.98
C ALA A 65 -27.51 2.43 15.01
N TYR A 66 -26.89 3.57 14.66
CA TYR A 66 -25.86 3.66 13.61
C TYR A 66 -24.57 4.36 14.07
N THR A 67 -24.29 4.41 15.37
CA THR A 67 -23.04 5.00 15.89
C THR A 67 -21.80 4.14 15.57
N VAL A 68 -20.63 4.76 15.51
CA VAL A 68 -19.35 4.05 15.30
C VAL A 68 -19.05 3.17 16.52
N PRO A 69 -18.75 1.86 16.34
CA PRO A 69 -18.50 0.96 17.45
C PRO A 69 -17.18 1.27 18.17
N THR A 70 -17.16 1.04 19.47
CA THR A 70 -15.98 1.08 20.33
C THR A 70 -15.18 -0.23 20.25
N LEU A 71 -13.91 -0.19 20.65
CA LEU A 71 -13.09 -1.40 20.75
C LEU A 71 -13.71 -2.46 21.68
N ARG A 72 -14.37 -2.02 22.77
CA ARG A 72 -15.02 -2.92 23.72
C ARG A 72 -16.21 -3.65 23.10
N GLU A 73 -17.03 -2.95 22.30
CA GLU A 73 -18.16 -3.55 21.57
C GLU A 73 -17.68 -4.52 20.50
N LEU A 74 -16.51 -4.27 19.92
CA LEU A 74 -15.83 -5.19 19.01
C LEU A 74 -15.05 -6.30 19.74
N THR A 75 -15.20 -6.45 21.05
CA THR A 75 -14.54 -7.47 21.89
C THR A 75 -13.00 -7.36 21.99
N TYR A 76 -12.43 -6.22 21.63
CA TYR A 76 -11.00 -5.95 21.79
C TYR A 76 -10.67 -5.40 23.19
N PRO A 77 -9.51 -5.77 23.76
CA PRO A 77 -9.04 -5.17 24.99
C PRO A 77 -8.69 -3.68 24.78
N PRO A 78 -8.69 -2.86 25.85
CA PRO A 78 -8.18 -1.51 25.78
C PRO A 78 -6.74 -1.47 25.24
N ARG A 79 -6.47 -0.51 24.37
CA ARG A 79 -5.12 -0.32 23.84
C ARG A 79 -4.19 0.21 24.94
N THR A 80 -3.05 -0.44 25.11
CA THR A 80 -1.99 -0.01 26.04
C THR A 80 -0.80 0.65 25.34
N ALA A 81 -0.57 0.36 24.06
CA ALA A 81 0.53 0.92 23.28
C ALA A 81 0.18 2.28 22.66
N PRO A 82 1.15 3.19 22.44
CA PRO A 82 0.94 4.44 21.73
C PRO A 82 0.37 4.25 20.32
N LEU A 83 -0.50 5.16 19.88
CA LEU A 83 -1.03 5.21 18.51
C LEU A 83 -0.13 6.08 17.64
N LEU A 84 0.85 5.46 16.98
CA LEU A 84 1.82 6.16 16.14
C LEU A 84 1.21 6.71 14.84
N TYR A 85 0.19 6.03 14.31
CA TYR A 85 -0.46 6.36 13.04
C TYR A 85 -1.98 6.41 13.25
N PRO A 86 -2.52 7.47 13.86
CA PRO A 86 -3.97 7.61 14.05
C PRO A 86 -4.70 7.64 12.71
N GLY A 87 -5.84 6.94 12.62
CA GLY A 87 -6.63 6.84 11.40
C GLY A 87 -7.44 8.10 11.07
N GLY A 88 -8.10 8.07 9.91
CA GLY A 88 -9.04 9.10 9.46
C GLY A 88 -8.44 10.17 8.54
N GLU A 89 -9.32 10.81 7.76
CA GLU A 89 -8.96 11.81 6.74
C GLU A 89 -8.21 13.01 7.33
N SER A 90 -8.62 13.53 8.49
CA SER A 90 -7.96 14.68 9.10
C SER A 90 -6.47 14.43 9.36
N HIS A 91 -6.12 13.28 9.96
CA HIS A 91 -4.72 12.90 10.18
C HIS A 91 -3.99 12.61 8.87
N ALA A 92 -4.69 12.07 7.87
CA ALA A 92 -4.15 11.84 6.54
C ALA A 92 -3.72 13.14 5.86
N LEU A 93 -4.57 14.17 5.91
CA LEU A 93 -4.31 15.48 5.32
C LEU A 93 -3.22 16.25 6.06
N THR A 94 -3.19 16.20 7.40
CA THR A 94 -2.09 16.74 8.19
C THR A 94 -0.76 16.08 7.80
N ARG A 95 -0.74 14.75 7.74
CA ARG A 95 0.48 14.02 7.37
C ARG A 95 0.89 14.26 5.92
N LEU A 96 -0.05 14.39 4.99
CA LEU A 96 0.22 14.81 3.60
C LEU A 96 0.92 16.16 3.58
N ASN A 97 0.38 17.16 4.29
CA ASN A 97 0.97 18.48 4.38
C ASN A 97 2.40 18.41 4.94
N ASP A 98 2.60 17.74 6.06
CA ASP A 98 3.87 17.70 6.76
C ASP A 98 4.95 16.91 6.00
N GLN A 99 4.56 15.82 5.33
CA GLN A 99 5.49 14.90 4.69
C GLN A 99 5.75 15.23 3.21
N ILE A 100 4.83 15.95 2.55
CA ILE A 100 4.95 16.30 1.13
C ILE A 100 5.10 17.81 0.94
N VAL A 101 4.12 18.60 1.39
CA VAL A 101 4.05 20.04 1.07
C VAL A 101 5.15 20.82 1.79
N GLN A 102 5.27 20.65 3.11
CA GLN A 102 6.29 21.29 3.95
C GLN A 102 7.71 20.78 3.65
N ARG A 103 7.83 19.63 2.99
CA ARG A 103 9.10 18.95 2.68
C ARG A 103 9.40 18.89 1.19
N ALA A 104 8.94 19.88 0.41
CA ALA A 104 9.07 19.88 -1.06
C ALA A 104 10.50 19.58 -1.55
N LYS A 105 11.54 20.18 -0.96
CA LYS A 105 12.94 19.91 -1.33
C LYS A 105 13.36 18.46 -1.10
N TRP A 106 12.87 17.82 -0.04
CA TRP A 106 13.11 16.39 0.19
C TRP A 106 12.34 15.53 -0.83
N VAL A 107 11.11 15.92 -1.17
CA VAL A 107 10.30 15.25 -2.21
C VAL A 107 11.00 15.29 -3.57
N GLU A 108 11.56 16.42 -3.96
CA GLU A 108 12.30 16.61 -5.22
C GLU A 108 13.44 15.57 -5.38
N HIS A 109 14.17 15.29 -4.30
CA HIS A 109 15.37 14.46 -4.29
C HIS A 109 15.13 13.05 -3.73
N PHE A 110 13.87 12.65 -3.52
CA PHE A 110 13.55 11.37 -2.93
C PHE A 110 13.94 10.21 -3.84
N GLU A 111 14.70 9.26 -3.31
CA GLU A 111 14.97 7.99 -3.98
C GLU A 111 14.73 6.84 -3.00
N LYS A 112 13.73 6.00 -3.30
CA LYS A 112 13.35 4.87 -2.43
C LYS A 112 14.53 3.99 -2.01
N PRO A 113 15.47 3.59 -2.88
CA PRO A 113 16.59 2.74 -2.47
C PRO A 113 17.56 3.39 -1.46
N LYS A 114 17.56 4.73 -1.36
CA LYS A 114 18.44 5.49 -0.44
C LYS A 114 17.81 5.71 0.94
N THR A 115 16.61 5.18 1.18
CA THR A 115 15.90 5.32 2.46
C THR A 115 16.27 4.21 3.44
N SER A 116 16.44 4.55 4.71
CA SER A 116 16.91 3.59 5.72
C SER A 116 15.79 2.67 6.24
N PRO A 117 16.00 1.34 6.31
CA PRO A 117 15.08 0.39 6.95
C PRO A 117 15.09 0.39 8.47
N ASN A 118 16.13 0.95 9.12
CA ASN A 118 16.36 0.82 10.55
C ASN A 118 16.52 2.18 11.26
N ALA A 119 16.12 3.27 10.59
CA ALA A 119 15.99 4.56 11.24
C ALA A 119 14.88 4.50 12.30
N LEU A 120 15.15 5.01 13.50
CA LEU A 120 14.17 5.03 14.60
C LEU A 120 12.93 5.87 14.27
N THR A 121 13.12 6.90 13.43
CA THR A 121 12.02 7.65 12.82
C THR A 121 11.86 7.22 11.35
N PRO A 122 10.63 7.07 10.83
CA PRO A 122 10.42 6.65 9.46
C PRO A 122 11.17 7.51 8.43
N SER A 123 11.95 6.85 7.57
CA SER A 123 12.68 7.48 6.47
C SER A 123 11.80 7.78 5.24
N THR A 124 10.52 7.41 5.30
CA THR A 124 9.51 7.61 4.25
C THR A 124 8.26 8.24 4.85
N THR A 125 7.27 8.57 4.01
CA THR A 125 6.11 9.38 4.40
C THR A 125 5.16 8.68 5.37
N VAL A 126 5.11 7.34 5.38
CA VAL A 126 4.10 6.53 6.08
C VAL A 126 2.66 6.97 5.75
N LEU A 127 2.43 7.33 4.48
CA LEU A 127 1.08 7.62 3.98
C LEU A 127 0.30 6.35 3.59
N SER A 128 0.96 5.19 3.60
CA SER A 128 0.36 3.91 3.17
C SER A 128 -0.86 3.47 3.98
N PRO A 129 -0.97 3.67 5.32
CA PRO A 129 -2.20 3.33 6.05
C PRO A 129 -3.40 4.16 5.58
N TYR A 130 -3.17 5.44 5.27
CA TYR A 130 -4.24 6.33 4.82
C TYR A 130 -4.67 6.06 3.37
N LEU A 131 -3.73 5.65 2.51
CA LEU A 131 -3.99 5.28 1.13
C LEU A 131 -4.73 3.93 1.00
N SER A 132 -4.41 2.95 1.84
CA SER A 132 -5.09 1.63 1.85
C SER A 132 -6.54 1.75 2.31
N HIS A 133 -6.80 2.58 3.32
CA HIS A 133 -8.14 2.80 3.88
C HIS A 133 -8.97 3.87 3.14
N GLY A 134 -8.42 4.51 2.09
CA GLY A 134 -9.10 5.60 1.38
C GLY A 134 -9.25 6.90 2.18
N SER A 135 -8.63 7.00 3.37
CA SER A 135 -8.58 8.25 4.16
C SER A 135 -7.73 9.33 3.49
N LEU A 136 -6.84 8.96 2.57
CA LEU A 136 -6.14 9.88 1.66
C LEU A 136 -6.47 9.53 0.22
N SER A 137 -6.96 10.50 -0.55
CA SER A 137 -7.10 10.36 -2.00
C SER A 137 -5.72 10.24 -2.67
N VAL A 138 -5.51 9.16 -3.43
CA VAL A 138 -4.29 8.96 -4.22
C VAL A 138 -4.16 10.02 -5.32
N ALA A 139 -5.27 10.50 -5.88
CA ALA A 139 -5.27 11.59 -6.87
C ALA A 139 -4.80 12.91 -6.24
N LEU A 140 -5.23 13.20 -5.00
CA LEU A 140 -4.75 14.38 -4.27
C LEU A 140 -3.24 14.30 -4.01
N LEU A 141 -2.74 13.16 -3.54
CA LEU A 141 -1.31 12.95 -3.35
C LEU A 141 -0.55 13.13 -4.67
N PHE A 142 -1.02 12.50 -5.75
CA PHE A 142 -0.39 12.58 -7.07
C PHE A 142 -0.31 14.02 -7.57
N GLN A 143 -1.39 14.81 -7.47
CA GLN A 143 -1.39 16.21 -7.87
C GLN A 143 -0.41 17.06 -7.06
N ARG A 144 -0.28 16.82 -5.75
CA ARG A 144 0.73 17.51 -4.91
C ARG A 144 2.16 17.15 -5.31
N LEU A 145 2.42 15.88 -5.61
CA LEU A 145 3.73 15.44 -6.09
C LEU A 145 4.04 16.04 -7.46
N GLU A 146 3.11 16.00 -8.41
CA GLU A 146 3.27 16.57 -9.75
C GLU A 146 3.54 18.08 -9.71
N ALA A 147 2.85 18.82 -8.84
CA ALA A 147 3.11 20.25 -8.66
C ALA A 147 4.55 20.52 -8.21
N ILE A 148 5.06 19.75 -7.25
CA ILE A 148 6.45 19.86 -6.77
C ILE A 148 7.43 19.47 -7.88
N THR A 149 7.20 18.34 -8.55
CA THR A 149 8.05 17.83 -9.62
C THR A 149 8.16 18.82 -10.78
N LYS A 150 7.04 19.43 -11.20
CA LYS A 150 7.03 20.44 -12.28
C LYS A 150 7.78 21.72 -11.91
N ALA A 151 7.76 22.12 -10.63
CA ALA A 151 8.47 23.29 -10.15
C ALA A 151 9.98 23.05 -9.92
N ALA A 152 10.41 21.79 -9.87
CA ALA A 152 11.79 21.42 -9.59
C ALA A 152 12.69 21.46 -10.83
N ALA A 153 13.92 21.93 -10.68
CA ALA A 153 14.88 21.99 -11.78
C ALA A 153 15.41 20.60 -12.20
N LYS A 154 15.62 19.70 -11.23
CA LYS A 154 16.14 18.34 -11.42
C LYS A 154 15.48 17.35 -10.47
N PRO A 155 14.18 17.06 -10.63
CA PRO A 155 13.49 16.09 -9.78
C PRO A 155 13.98 14.67 -10.06
N THR A 156 13.94 13.84 -9.03
CA THR A 156 13.99 12.39 -9.18
C THR A 156 12.75 11.90 -9.93
N LEU A 157 12.91 10.84 -10.73
CA LEU A 157 11.85 10.30 -11.58
C LEU A 157 11.52 8.84 -11.19
N PRO A 158 10.37 8.30 -11.63
CA PRO A 158 10.09 6.87 -11.52
C PRO A 158 11.24 6.02 -12.08
N PRO A 159 11.58 4.87 -11.47
CA PRO A 159 10.83 4.14 -10.44
C PRO A 159 11.11 4.57 -8.99
N VAL A 160 12.12 5.40 -8.76
CA VAL A 160 12.65 5.65 -7.39
C VAL A 160 12.00 6.84 -6.68
N SER A 161 11.45 7.79 -7.44
CA SER A 161 10.79 8.98 -6.88
C SER A 161 9.51 8.66 -6.11
N LEU A 162 8.98 9.63 -5.35
CA LEU A 162 7.69 9.49 -4.68
C LEU A 162 6.53 9.28 -5.68
N THR A 163 6.53 9.97 -6.83
CA THR A 163 5.59 9.67 -7.92
C THR A 163 5.76 8.24 -8.40
N GLY A 164 7.00 7.74 -8.51
CA GLY A 164 7.26 6.34 -8.81
C GLY A 164 6.65 5.38 -7.78
N GLN A 165 6.64 5.73 -6.49
CA GLN A 165 5.99 4.89 -5.46
C GLN A 165 4.47 4.84 -5.64
N VAL A 166 3.84 5.94 -6.05
CA VAL A 166 2.41 5.94 -6.42
C VAL A 166 2.16 5.07 -7.65
N LEU A 167 3.03 5.14 -8.66
CA LEU A 167 2.91 4.30 -9.85
C LEU A 167 3.14 2.81 -9.57
N TRP A 168 3.98 2.45 -8.59
CA TRP A 168 4.11 1.04 -8.15
C TRP A 168 2.80 0.53 -7.54
N ARG A 169 2.10 1.38 -6.78
CA ARG A 169 0.75 1.06 -6.28
C ARG A 169 -0.19 0.79 -7.46
N GLU A 170 -0.29 1.72 -8.40
CA GLU A 170 -1.15 1.55 -9.59
C GLU A 170 -0.81 0.30 -10.41
N PHE A 171 0.48 0.03 -10.58
CA PHE A 171 0.96 -1.17 -11.27
C PHE A 171 0.44 -2.45 -10.59
N PHE A 172 0.58 -2.56 -9.27
CA PHE A 172 0.11 -3.74 -8.54
C PHE A 172 -1.42 -3.84 -8.47
N TYR A 173 -2.14 -2.72 -8.41
CA TYR A 173 -3.60 -2.74 -8.54
C TYR A 173 -4.03 -3.27 -9.91
N LEU A 174 -3.37 -2.85 -11.00
CA LEU A 174 -3.66 -3.37 -12.33
C LEU A 174 -3.30 -4.85 -12.45
N GLN A 175 -2.15 -5.28 -11.92
CA GLN A 175 -1.78 -6.69 -11.87
C GLN A 175 -2.81 -7.51 -11.11
N GLY A 176 -3.16 -7.10 -9.88
CA GLY A 176 -4.14 -7.80 -9.05
C GLY A 176 -5.54 -7.86 -9.64
N ALA A 177 -5.93 -6.86 -10.44
CA ALA A 177 -7.21 -6.85 -11.14
C ALA A 177 -7.24 -7.73 -12.40
N THR A 178 -6.08 -8.08 -12.97
CA THR A 178 -6.00 -8.74 -14.30
C THR A 178 -5.40 -10.14 -14.25
N ILE A 179 -4.63 -10.47 -13.23
CA ILE A 179 -4.02 -11.79 -13.06
C ILE A 179 -4.96 -12.64 -12.20
N PRO A 180 -5.47 -13.77 -12.73
CA PRO A 180 -6.24 -14.71 -11.91
C PRO A 180 -5.32 -15.31 -10.84
N HIS A 181 -5.88 -15.60 -9.67
CA HIS A 181 -5.15 -16.21 -8.56
C HIS A 181 -3.94 -15.37 -8.10
N PHE A 182 -4.04 -14.03 -8.16
CA PHE A 182 -2.91 -13.15 -7.83
C PHE A 182 -2.41 -13.30 -6.38
N ASP A 183 -3.19 -13.84 -5.47
CA ASP A 183 -2.85 -14.10 -4.07
C ASP A 183 -2.53 -15.57 -3.75
N SER A 184 -2.45 -16.44 -4.76
CA SER A 184 -2.03 -17.83 -4.60
C SER A 184 -0.95 -18.23 -5.60
N MET A 185 -0.13 -19.21 -5.25
CA MET A 185 0.84 -19.81 -6.16
C MET A 185 0.15 -20.72 -7.17
N GLU A 186 -0.72 -21.59 -6.69
CA GLU A 186 -1.49 -22.49 -7.54
C GLU A 186 -2.47 -21.70 -8.40
N GLY A 187 -2.53 -22.03 -9.69
CA GLY A 187 -3.42 -21.38 -10.67
C GLY A 187 -2.94 -20.01 -11.17
N ASN A 188 -1.90 -19.42 -10.58
CA ASN A 188 -1.39 -18.12 -10.99
C ASN A 188 -0.43 -18.25 -12.20
N PRO A 189 -0.77 -17.67 -13.36
CA PRO A 189 -0.05 -17.90 -14.61
C PRO A 189 1.29 -17.15 -14.73
N VAL A 190 1.57 -16.18 -13.84
CA VAL A 190 2.75 -15.32 -13.97
C VAL A 190 3.85 -15.61 -12.96
N ILE A 191 3.62 -16.53 -12.02
CA ILE A 191 4.62 -16.89 -11.00
C ILE A 191 5.12 -18.32 -11.13
N ARG A 192 6.33 -18.53 -10.61
CA ARG A 192 6.99 -19.84 -10.63
C ARG A 192 6.35 -20.73 -9.58
N GLN A 193 6.04 -21.96 -10.00
CA GLN A 193 5.65 -23.03 -9.09
C GLN A 193 6.90 -23.56 -8.39
N ILE A 194 7.05 -23.23 -7.11
CA ILE A 194 8.23 -23.58 -6.30
C ILE A 194 7.76 -24.51 -5.17
N PRO A 195 8.44 -25.65 -4.93
CA PRO A 195 8.09 -26.56 -3.86
C PRO A 195 8.54 -26.00 -2.49
N TRP A 196 7.85 -24.96 -2.04
CA TRP A 196 8.07 -24.35 -0.72
C TRP A 196 7.63 -25.28 0.41
N GLU A 197 8.28 -25.15 1.56
CA GLU A 197 7.83 -25.79 2.79
C GLU A 197 6.74 -24.97 3.51
N ARG A 198 6.04 -25.62 4.43
CA ARG A 198 5.05 -25.01 5.34
C ARG A 198 5.25 -25.52 6.76
N ASP A 199 6.46 -25.36 7.30
CA ASP A 199 6.79 -25.70 8.68
C ASP A 199 6.21 -24.64 9.64
N VAL A 200 5.15 -25.03 10.34
CA VAL A 200 4.41 -24.19 11.29
C VAL A 200 5.32 -23.68 12.42
N SER A 201 6.29 -24.47 12.88
CA SER A 201 7.21 -24.09 13.95
C SER A 201 8.18 -23.01 13.49
N VAL A 202 8.75 -23.17 12.29
CA VAL A 202 9.65 -22.19 11.68
C VAL A 202 8.93 -20.87 11.41
N ILE A 203 7.74 -20.93 10.80
CA ILE A 203 6.91 -19.76 10.52
C ILE A 203 6.51 -19.05 11.83
N SER A 204 6.17 -19.81 12.88
CA SER A 204 5.83 -19.24 14.19
C SER A 204 7.00 -18.46 14.83
N LYS A 205 8.22 -19.00 14.75
CA LYS A 205 9.43 -18.31 15.24
C LYS A 205 9.69 -17.02 14.46
N TRP A 206 9.61 -17.07 13.12
CA TRP A 206 9.74 -15.88 12.29
C TRP A 206 8.66 -14.83 12.61
N ARG A 207 7.40 -15.24 12.63
CA ARG A 207 6.23 -14.39 12.95
C ARG A 207 6.39 -13.66 14.29
N ASN A 208 6.97 -14.31 15.29
CA ASN A 208 7.13 -13.76 16.63
C ASN A 208 8.49 -13.04 16.85
N GLY A 209 9.34 -12.96 15.82
CA GLY A 209 10.69 -12.40 15.94
C GLY A 209 11.54 -13.17 16.96
N GLN A 210 11.60 -14.49 16.78
CA GLN A 210 12.35 -15.45 17.59
C GLN A 210 13.23 -16.35 16.71
N THR A 211 13.71 -15.79 15.59
CA THR A 211 14.60 -16.47 14.64
C THR A 211 16.01 -16.63 15.19
N GLY A 212 16.41 -15.77 16.14
CA GLY A 212 17.78 -15.69 16.63
C GLY A 212 18.65 -14.73 15.81
N PHE A 213 18.13 -14.16 14.72
CA PHE A 213 18.78 -13.11 13.93
C PHE A 213 18.26 -11.74 14.40
N PRO A 214 19.04 -10.95 15.17
CA PRO A 214 18.53 -9.77 15.87
C PRO A 214 17.85 -8.74 14.95
N PHE A 215 18.33 -8.58 13.72
CA PHE A 215 17.74 -7.65 12.76
C PHE A 215 16.34 -8.10 12.30
N ILE A 216 16.18 -9.38 11.95
CA ILE A 216 14.87 -9.95 11.56
C ILE A 216 13.91 -9.94 12.75
N ASP A 217 14.40 -10.31 13.93
CA ASP A 217 13.62 -10.33 15.15
C ASP A 217 13.12 -8.93 15.51
N ALA A 218 13.96 -7.90 15.39
CA ALA A 218 13.56 -6.51 15.61
C ALA A 218 12.47 -6.05 14.63
N ILE A 219 12.61 -6.38 13.34
CA ILE A 219 11.62 -6.03 12.31
C ILE A 219 10.26 -6.66 12.61
N MET A 220 10.24 -7.97 12.89
CA MET A 220 8.98 -8.68 13.12
C MET A 220 8.30 -8.23 14.43
N ARG A 221 9.09 -7.89 15.46
CA ARG A 221 8.57 -7.28 16.69
C ARG A 221 8.01 -5.88 16.46
N GLN A 222 8.69 -5.05 15.65
CA GLN A 222 8.19 -3.73 15.26
C GLN A 222 6.87 -3.85 14.50
N LEU A 223 6.78 -4.75 13.51
CA LEU A 223 5.55 -5.01 12.76
C LEU A 223 4.40 -5.36 13.71
N LYS A 224 4.62 -6.28 14.65
CA LYS A 224 3.58 -6.72 15.60
C LYS A 224 3.17 -5.61 16.59
N ALA A 225 4.09 -4.75 17.00
CA ALA A 225 3.83 -3.71 18.00
C ALA A 225 3.25 -2.41 17.41
N GLU A 226 3.72 -2.03 16.23
CA GLU A 226 3.46 -0.72 15.63
C GLU A 226 2.59 -0.78 14.37
N GLY A 227 2.46 -1.97 13.77
CA GLY A 227 1.66 -2.22 12.58
C GLY A 227 2.25 -1.66 11.29
N TRP A 228 3.46 -1.10 11.31
CA TRP A 228 4.13 -0.59 10.11
C TRP A 228 5.63 -0.82 10.21
N ILE A 229 6.22 -1.27 9.10
CA ILE A 229 7.67 -1.37 8.93
C ILE A 229 8.06 -0.83 7.56
N HIS A 230 9.28 -0.30 7.48
CA HIS A 230 9.87 0.25 6.27
C HIS A 230 9.91 -0.80 5.14
N HIS A 231 9.79 -0.37 3.89
CA HIS A 231 9.79 -1.26 2.73
C HIS A 231 11.02 -2.19 2.66
N LEU A 232 12.23 -1.66 2.90
CA LEU A 232 13.43 -2.50 2.92
C LEU A 232 13.52 -3.41 4.16
N ALA A 233 12.80 -3.10 5.25
CA ALA A 233 12.63 -4.02 6.38
C ALA A 233 11.68 -5.17 5.99
N ARG A 234 10.60 -4.87 5.24
CA ARG A 234 9.74 -5.89 4.61
C ARG A 234 10.56 -6.80 3.70
N HIS A 235 11.45 -6.25 2.87
CA HIS A 235 12.34 -7.04 2.01
C HIS A 235 13.20 -8.02 2.82
N ALA A 236 13.84 -7.54 3.90
CA ALA A 236 14.68 -8.39 4.72
C ALA A 236 13.89 -9.53 5.35
N ALA A 237 12.73 -9.23 5.97
CA ALA A 237 11.90 -10.25 6.61
C ALA A 237 11.28 -11.24 5.61
N ALA A 238 10.82 -10.76 4.45
CA ALA A 238 10.22 -11.59 3.40
C ALA A 238 11.27 -12.49 2.75
N CYS A 239 12.41 -11.95 2.34
CA CYS A 239 13.50 -12.72 1.76
C CYS A 239 14.01 -13.79 2.74
N PHE A 240 14.15 -13.44 4.02
CA PHE A 240 14.56 -14.39 5.06
C PHE A 240 13.57 -15.55 5.19
N LEU A 241 12.26 -15.27 5.15
CA LEU A 241 11.24 -16.32 5.20
C LEU A 241 11.24 -17.22 3.95
N THR A 242 11.38 -16.63 2.76
CA THR A 242 11.24 -17.32 1.48
C THR A 242 12.57 -17.87 0.99
N ARG A 243 13.10 -17.33 -0.12
CA ARG A 243 14.27 -17.87 -0.84
C ARG A 243 15.63 -17.59 -0.19
N GLY A 244 15.68 -16.74 0.83
CA GLY A 244 16.92 -16.34 1.48
C GLY A 244 17.44 -17.42 2.43
N ASP A 245 16.58 -17.85 3.36
CA ASP A 245 17.04 -18.65 4.50
C ASP A 245 16.09 -19.80 4.88
N LEU A 246 14.79 -19.51 5.10
CA LEU A 246 13.88 -20.49 5.72
C LEU A 246 13.13 -21.38 4.72
N TRP A 247 13.13 -21.07 3.43
CA TRP A 247 12.45 -21.83 2.37
C TRP A 247 10.94 -22.08 2.61
N GLN A 248 10.27 -21.15 3.29
CA GLN A 248 8.85 -21.24 3.60
C GLN A 248 7.98 -20.54 2.56
N HIS A 249 6.74 -21.03 2.40
CA HIS A 249 5.80 -20.53 1.40
C HIS A 249 5.45 -19.05 1.63
N TRP A 250 5.60 -18.21 0.61
CA TRP A 250 5.36 -16.76 0.70
C TRP A 250 3.94 -16.39 1.15
N GLU A 251 2.94 -17.18 0.75
CA GLU A 251 1.54 -17.02 1.21
C GLU A 251 1.42 -17.04 2.75
N GLU A 252 2.28 -17.79 3.46
CA GLU A 252 2.26 -17.80 4.93
C GLU A 252 2.80 -16.49 5.51
N GLY A 253 3.82 -15.92 4.86
CA GLY A 253 4.30 -14.57 5.15
C GLY A 253 3.27 -13.49 4.84
N ALA A 254 2.57 -13.62 3.71
CA ALA A 254 1.51 -12.72 3.28
C ALA A 254 0.37 -12.64 4.32
N LYS A 255 -0.07 -13.79 4.86
CA LYS A 255 -1.07 -13.86 5.94
C LYS A 255 -0.61 -13.19 7.24
N VAL A 256 0.68 -13.30 7.58
CA VAL A 256 1.23 -12.62 8.77
C VAL A 256 1.24 -11.11 8.56
N PHE A 257 1.58 -10.65 7.35
CA PHE A 257 1.58 -9.23 7.02
C PHE A 257 0.16 -8.67 6.95
N GLU A 258 -0.79 -9.43 6.41
CA GLU A 258 -2.22 -9.09 6.44
C GLU A 258 -2.74 -8.88 7.86
N LEU A 259 -2.34 -9.74 8.80
CA LEU A 259 -2.77 -9.63 10.19
C LEU A 259 -2.23 -8.38 10.90
N TYR A 260 -0.99 -7.98 10.63
CA TYR A 260 -0.30 -6.97 11.43
C TYR A 260 -0.19 -5.60 10.75
N LEU A 261 -0.19 -5.53 9.42
CA LEU A 261 -0.02 -4.25 8.73
C LEU A 261 -1.27 -3.38 8.84
N VAL A 262 -1.13 -2.20 9.43
CA VAL A 262 -2.17 -1.15 9.36
C VAL A 262 -2.28 -0.56 7.95
N ASP A 263 -1.39 -0.93 7.03
CA ASP A 263 -1.48 -0.61 5.62
C ASP A 263 -1.68 -1.83 4.73
N PHE A 264 -2.26 -2.90 5.28
CA PHE A 264 -2.63 -4.06 4.48
C PHE A 264 -3.48 -3.64 3.27
N ASP A 265 -3.09 -4.17 2.13
CA ASP A 265 -3.68 -3.92 0.83
C ASP A 265 -3.46 -5.18 0.01
N TRP A 266 -4.55 -5.81 -0.44
CA TRP A 266 -4.49 -7.12 -1.08
C TRP A 266 -3.60 -7.13 -2.34
N SER A 267 -3.70 -6.10 -3.19
CA SER A 267 -2.89 -6.03 -4.41
C SER A 267 -1.42 -5.76 -4.08
N LEU A 268 -1.15 -4.88 -3.13
CA LEU A 268 0.23 -4.50 -2.81
C LEU A 268 0.94 -5.59 -2.01
N ASN A 269 0.27 -6.21 -1.04
CA ASN A 269 0.84 -7.28 -0.23
C ASN A 269 1.24 -8.46 -1.11
N ASN A 270 0.28 -9.00 -1.88
CA ASN A 270 0.53 -10.17 -2.72
C ASN A 270 1.57 -9.89 -3.81
N GLY A 271 1.50 -8.73 -4.47
CA GLY A 271 2.48 -8.36 -5.49
C GLY A 271 3.91 -8.19 -4.96
N ASN A 272 4.09 -7.62 -3.76
CA ASN A 272 5.41 -7.50 -3.15
C ASN A 272 5.93 -8.84 -2.61
N TRP A 273 5.07 -9.73 -2.09
CA TRP A 273 5.50 -11.08 -1.67
C TRP A 273 5.91 -11.95 -2.85
N GLN A 274 5.25 -11.82 -4.01
CA GLN A 274 5.67 -12.49 -5.24
C GLN A 274 7.00 -11.96 -5.78
N TRP A 275 7.32 -10.68 -5.54
CA TRP A 275 8.62 -10.12 -5.91
C TRP A 275 9.75 -10.76 -5.08
N LEU A 276 9.56 -10.87 -3.75
CA LEU A 276 10.65 -11.12 -2.80
C LEU A 276 11.07 -12.57 -2.64
#